data_AF-A0A5N6XN20-F1
#
_entry.id   AF-A0A5N6XN20-F1
#
_cell.length_a   1.000
_cell.length_b   1.000
_cell.length_c   1.000
_cell.angle_alpha   90.00
_cell.angle_beta   90.00
_cell.angle_gamma   90.00
#
_symmetry.space_group_name_H-M   'P 1'
#
loop_
_entity.id
_entity.type
_entity.pdbx_description
1 polymer ?
#
loop_
_entity_poly.entity_id
_entity_poly.type
_entity_poly.pdbx_seq_one_letter_code
_entity_poly.pdbx_strand_id
1 'polypeptide(L)'
;MLSRLPTHSIYLLSSVVLLGAFSRFTHGAYTPGWYAFQEYHAPDDGSTVARITPIIDSVVGVTLLLGTRTSQLFAAAVSLLFFIMGLAMQVVAGKDYNGDVALCDKAQPICQRCIKSRRTCYGMRDQQVWHTENSYASRQKKRPRGPRSMKMNLHVSYKPADIKTYAIAYYMHNYVQAPNNVPDIVKDVTRGCLAVLPPRPWCPFLELAVSSLALAMFSRTQNYPSAALVASATYHQLLKVAQSAIHYLTPENCDSCLLAVFFMGRYEDSVYRPVTEASFVHTSPSFLHHDGALAILKVWKDRLSRNRPATNVINHTRRGLIRSALMRNAALPHWIHDGAFFGEHGLELEYDRNIISLVNLRHRLFALTNEVTARGVSAQTRSTLILEELEELESESHILDVDLETCISHIPSAWHQLQRHTLSNVDLPSWPSSDFYSPTLYSYPNPAYAALWGHYKATKMLIKSTRLRILALHNPNSLSLKEKLLSDIRSLSEDLAAIVPFALQRFKLIKDTSSSPSSPGSSVTLNLKAEIKPIDASLVIWPLTIASGLEYVGSEHKAWFKAQLARLGRLVGFGILETAETDQWLEL
;
A
#
# COMPACT_ATOMS: atom_id res chain seq x y z
N MET A 1 20.03 -24.74 38.20
CA MET A 1 19.54 -24.29 36.87
C MET A 1 19.67 -22.78 36.65
N LEU A 2 19.46 -21.91 37.65
CA LEU A 2 19.50 -20.44 37.47
C LEU A 2 20.91 -19.83 37.25
N SER A 3 22.00 -20.50 37.63
CA SER A 3 23.38 -19.96 37.53
C SER A 3 23.94 -19.86 36.10
N ARG A 4 23.22 -20.38 35.10
CA ARG A 4 23.59 -20.36 33.66
C ARG A 4 22.58 -19.61 32.78
N LEU A 5 21.86 -18.63 33.32
CA LEU A 5 21.00 -17.76 32.50
C LEU A 5 21.88 -16.85 31.61
N PRO A 6 21.73 -16.90 30.27
CA PRO A 6 22.39 -15.95 29.37
C PRO A 6 21.97 -14.52 29.72
N THR A 7 22.87 -13.56 29.58
CA THR A 7 22.59 -12.13 29.85
C THR A 7 21.35 -11.64 29.06
N HIS A 8 21.15 -12.15 27.84
CA HIS A 8 19.97 -11.87 27.02
C HIS A 8 18.64 -12.30 27.67
N SER A 9 18.61 -13.41 28.40
CA SER A 9 17.40 -13.89 29.08
C SER A 9 17.02 -13.00 30.28
N ILE A 10 18.00 -12.40 30.95
CA ILE A 10 17.77 -11.45 32.05
C ILE A 10 17.19 -10.14 31.51
N TYR A 11 17.72 -9.63 30.39
CA TYR A 11 17.18 -8.42 29.75
C TYR A 11 15.77 -8.63 29.21
N LEU A 12 15.50 -9.79 28.61
CA LEU A 12 14.15 -10.14 28.14
C LEU A 12 13.16 -10.17 29.32
N LEU A 13 13.52 -10.86 30.41
CA LEU A 13 12.68 -10.96 31.60
C LEU A 13 12.44 -9.59 32.24
N SER A 14 13.49 -8.77 32.38
CA SER A 14 13.38 -7.39 32.88
C SER A 14 12.44 -6.55 32.01
N SER A 15 12.57 -6.64 30.68
CA SER A 15 11.73 -5.89 29.74
C SER A 15 10.25 -6.27 29.87
N VAL A 16 9.94 -7.57 30.02
CA VAL A 16 8.56 -8.05 30.19
C VAL A 16 7.96 -7.57 31.51
N VAL A 17 8.71 -7.65 32.61
CA VAL A 17 8.25 -7.23 33.94
C VAL A 17 8.04 -5.71 34.00
N LEU A 18 8.97 -4.92 33.45
CA LEU A 18 8.83 -3.45 33.38
C LEU A 18 7.69 -3.01 32.46
N LEU A 19 7.47 -3.70 31.34
CA LEU A 19 6.32 -3.47 30.47
C LEU A 19 5.00 -3.76 31.20
N GLY A 20 4.97 -4.83 32.01
CA GLY A 20 3.83 -5.14 32.87
C GLY A 20 3.52 -4.05 33.89
N ALA A 21 4.54 -3.54 34.57
CA ALA A 21 4.40 -2.44 35.54
C ALA A 21 3.91 -1.14 34.87
N PHE A 22 4.55 -0.74 33.77
CA PHE A 22 4.19 0.45 33.01
C PHE A 22 2.75 0.40 32.48
N SER A 23 2.35 -0.77 31.98
CA SER A 23 1.00 -1.03 31.48
C SER A 23 -0.06 -0.83 32.58
N ARG A 24 0.21 -1.29 33.81
CA ARG A 24 -0.70 -1.08 34.94
C ARG A 24 -0.70 0.34 35.49
N PHE A 25 0.46 0.99 35.65
CA PHE A 25 0.48 2.40 36.09
C PHE A 25 -0.31 3.32 35.17
N THR A 26 -0.32 3.02 33.87
CA THR A 26 -1.00 3.83 32.86
C THR A 26 -2.41 3.33 32.54
N HIS A 27 -2.91 2.31 33.25
CA HIS A 27 -4.20 1.67 32.99
C HIS A 27 -4.40 1.34 31.50
N GLY A 28 -3.34 0.87 30.85
CA GLY A 28 -3.35 0.49 29.44
C GLY A 28 -3.41 1.64 28.43
N ALA A 29 -3.26 2.91 28.83
CA ALA A 29 -3.31 4.06 27.92
C ALA A 29 -2.34 3.95 26.72
N TYR A 30 -1.19 3.32 26.93
CA TYR A 30 -0.16 3.11 25.90
C TYR A 30 0.03 1.63 25.50
N THR A 31 -0.54 0.70 26.26
CA THR A 31 -0.39 -0.76 26.07
C THR A 31 -1.72 -1.50 26.22
N PRO A 32 -2.78 -1.11 25.49
CA PRO A 32 -4.16 -1.57 25.77
C PRO A 32 -4.34 -3.08 25.61
N GLY A 33 -3.62 -3.72 24.68
CA GLY A 33 -3.67 -5.18 24.53
C GLY A 33 -3.00 -5.94 25.68
N TRP A 34 -1.86 -5.44 26.16
CA TRP A 34 -1.15 -6.04 27.29
C TRP A 34 -1.89 -5.81 28.61
N TYR A 35 -2.47 -4.62 28.79
CA TYR A 35 -3.29 -4.31 29.95
C TYR A 35 -4.55 -5.19 30.02
N ALA A 36 -5.27 -5.38 28.91
CA ALA A 36 -6.43 -6.28 28.86
C ALA A 36 -6.05 -7.73 29.20
N PHE A 37 -4.89 -8.20 28.76
CA PHE A 37 -4.33 -9.50 29.18
C PHE A 37 -4.09 -9.53 30.70
N GLN A 38 -3.44 -8.52 31.26
CA GLN A 38 -3.19 -8.43 32.70
C GLN A 38 -4.47 -8.36 33.53
N GLU A 39 -5.48 -7.61 33.08
CA GLU A 39 -6.78 -7.45 33.74
C GLU A 39 -7.60 -8.75 33.70
N TYR A 40 -7.55 -9.49 32.58
CA TYR A 40 -8.17 -10.80 32.45
C TYR A 40 -7.59 -11.84 33.42
N HIS A 41 -6.28 -11.75 33.70
CA HIS A 41 -5.58 -12.71 34.55
C HIS A 41 -5.50 -12.29 36.03
N ALA A 42 -5.47 -10.99 36.30
CA ALA A 42 -5.49 -10.42 37.65
C ALA A 42 -6.22 -9.05 37.58
N PRO A 43 -7.50 -8.98 37.99
CA PRO A 43 -8.31 -7.77 37.86
C PRO A 43 -7.67 -6.55 38.53
N ASP A 44 -7.74 -5.39 37.87
CA ASP A 44 -7.36 -4.11 38.45
C ASP A 44 -8.57 -3.49 39.16
N ASP A 45 -9.03 -4.17 40.21
CA ASP A 45 -10.26 -3.88 40.95
C ASP A 45 -10.07 -2.82 42.06
N GLY A 46 -8.91 -2.16 42.08
CA GLY A 46 -8.53 -1.19 43.12
C GLY A 46 -8.21 -1.81 44.48
N SER A 47 -8.14 -3.14 44.60
CA SER A 47 -7.68 -3.83 45.81
C SER A 47 -6.24 -3.46 46.17
N THR A 48 -5.87 -3.69 47.43
CA THR A 48 -4.49 -3.48 47.91
C THR A 48 -3.47 -4.27 47.07
N VAL A 49 -3.83 -5.48 46.63
CA VAL A 49 -2.98 -6.30 45.77
C VAL A 49 -2.83 -5.66 44.39
N ALA A 50 -3.92 -5.23 43.75
CA ALA A 50 -3.90 -4.57 42.45
C ALA A 50 -3.03 -3.30 42.46
N ARG A 51 -3.15 -2.47 43.51
CA ARG A 51 -2.39 -1.23 43.68
C ARG A 51 -0.89 -1.43 43.90
N ILE A 52 -0.50 -2.50 44.59
CA ILE A 52 0.91 -2.77 44.92
C ILE A 52 1.63 -3.56 43.82
N THR A 53 0.90 -4.32 43.00
CA THR A 53 1.47 -5.15 41.91
C THR A 53 2.41 -4.37 40.97
N PRO A 54 2.04 -3.21 40.38
CA PRO A 54 2.96 -2.49 39.49
C PRO A 54 4.21 -1.95 40.21
N ILE A 55 4.14 -1.72 41.52
CA ILE A 55 5.29 -1.29 42.33
C ILE A 55 6.27 -2.46 42.52
N ILE A 56 5.75 -3.65 42.84
CA ILE A 56 6.56 -4.87 42.96
C ILE A 56 7.23 -5.21 41.62
N ASP A 57 6.46 -5.19 40.53
CA ASP A 57 6.99 -5.46 39.19
C ASP A 57 8.09 -4.45 38.81
N SER A 58 7.93 -3.16 39.13
CA SER A 58 8.98 -2.16 38.90
C SER A 58 10.25 -2.46 39.67
N VAL A 59 10.14 -2.79 40.96
CA VAL A 59 11.28 -3.13 41.82
C VAL A 59 11.98 -4.38 41.29
N VAL A 60 11.24 -5.41 40.91
CA VAL A 60 11.79 -6.66 40.37
C VAL A 60 12.45 -6.42 39.01
N GLY A 61 11.80 -5.67 38.12
CA GLY A 61 12.31 -5.35 36.79
C GLY A 61 13.60 -4.52 36.81
N VAL A 62 13.68 -3.51 37.68
CA VAL A 62 14.90 -2.71 37.90
C VAL A 62 15.99 -3.55 38.58
N THR A 63 15.64 -4.40 39.54
CA THR A 63 16.60 -5.31 40.20
C THR A 63 17.20 -6.32 39.21
N LEU A 64 16.41 -6.81 38.25
CA LEU A 64 16.90 -7.64 37.16
C LEU A 64 17.86 -6.88 36.23
N LEU A 65 17.61 -5.59 35.99
CA LEU A 65 18.38 -4.78 35.06
C LEU A 65 19.71 -4.27 35.65
N LEU A 66 19.68 -3.80 36.90
CA LEU A 66 20.78 -3.04 37.53
C LEU A 66 21.35 -3.70 38.80
N GLY A 67 20.76 -4.81 39.25
CA GLY A 67 21.19 -5.49 40.47
C GLY A 67 22.52 -6.25 40.33
N THR A 68 23.14 -6.55 41.48
CA THR A 68 24.26 -7.50 41.53
C THR A 68 23.82 -8.89 41.06
N ARG A 69 24.75 -9.74 40.61
CA ARG A 69 24.42 -11.09 40.10
C ARG A 69 23.58 -11.92 41.09
N THR A 70 23.84 -11.78 42.39
CA THR A 70 23.04 -12.42 43.46
C THR A 70 21.62 -11.86 43.53
N SER A 71 21.46 -10.53 43.42
CA SER A 71 20.16 -9.85 43.42
C SER A 71 19.35 -10.15 42.15
N GLN A 72 20.00 -10.24 40.99
CA GLN A 72 19.36 -10.61 39.72
C GLN A 72 18.81 -12.04 39.77
N LEU A 73 19.58 -12.98 40.32
CA LEU A 73 19.13 -14.37 40.49
C LEU A 73 17.95 -14.46 41.46
N PHE A 74 17.98 -13.67 42.54
CA PHE A 74 16.86 -13.58 43.47
C PHE A 74 15.60 -13.00 42.80
N ALA A 75 15.73 -11.89 42.06
CA ALA A 75 14.63 -11.28 41.34
C ALA A 75 14.06 -12.19 40.24
N ALA A 76 14.91 -12.96 39.56
CA ALA A 76 14.48 -13.97 38.58
C ALA A 76 13.71 -15.12 39.24
N ALA A 77 14.17 -15.58 40.41
CA ALA A 77 13.47 -16.61 41.19
C ALA A 77 12.11 -16.12 41.70
N VAL A 78 12.02 -14.87 42.16
CA VAL A 78 10.76 -14.22 42.57
C VAL A 78 9.80 -14.10 41.38
N SER A 79 10.28 -13.67 40.22
CA SER A 79 9.47 -13.58 38.99
C SER A 79 8.90 -14.94 38.57
N LEU A 80 9.73 -15.99 38.63
CA LEU A 80 9.32 -17.35 38.33
C LEU A 80 8.27 -17.86 39.33
N LEU A 81 8.42 -17.54 40.61
CA LEU A 81 7.47 -17.92 41.65
C LEU A 81 6.10 -17.26 41.44
N PHE A 82 6.06 -15.96 41.12
CA PHE A 82 4.82 -15.27 40.78
C PHE A 82 4.16 -15.81 39.51
N PHE A 83 4.96 -16.15 38.50
CA PHE A 83 4.47 -16.78 37.28
C PHE A 83 3.84 -18.14 37.56
N ILE A 84 4.50 -19.00 38.33
CA ILE A 84 3.98 -20.33 38.72
C ILE A 84 2.72 -20.19 39.57
N MET A 85 2.69 -19.24 40.51
CA MET A 85 1.51 -18.99 41.34
C MET A 85 0.32 -18.49 40.50
N GLY A 86 0.57 -17.59 39.55
CA GLY A 86 -0.43 -17.11 38.60
C GLY A 86 -0.99 -18.23 37.73
N LEU A 87 -0.13 -19.12 37.23
CA LEU A 87 -0.56 -20.32 36.49
C LEU A 87 -1.40 -21.25 37.36
N ALA A 88 -0.97 -21.53 38.59
CA ALA A 88 -1.71 -22.40 39.51
C ALA A 88 -3.10 -21.83 39.82
N MET A 89 -3.22 -20.52 40.08
CA MET A 89 -4.50 -19.86 40.31
C MET A 89 -5.44 -19.95 39.09
N GLN A 90 -4.89 -19.87 37.87
CA GLN A 90 -5.68 -19.95 36.64
C GLN A 90 -6.17 -21.37 36.34
N VAL A 91 -5.33 -22.37 36.59
CA VAL A 91 -5.72 -23.79 36.49
C VAL A 91 -6.81 -24.13 37.50
N VAL A 92 -6.70 -23.64 38.74
CA VAL A 92 -7.73 -23.81 39.78
C VAL A 92 -9.04 -23.11 39.39
N ALA A 93 -8.97 -21.99 38.66
CA ALA A 93 -10.13 -21.27 38.14
C ALA A 93 -10.76 -21.94 36.88
N GLY A 94 -10.26 -23.09 36.43
CA GLY A 94 -10.80 -23.82 35.28
C GLY A 94 -10.56 -23.15 33.92
N LYS A 95 -9.57 -22.26 33.82
CA LYS A 95 -9.18 -21.62 32.55
C LYS A 95 -8.27 -22.56 31.75
N ASP A 96 -8.57 -22.76 30.46
CA ASP A 96 -7.85 -23.70 29.58
C ASP A 96 -6.56 -23.04 29.05
N TYR A 97 -5.39 -23.66 29.26
CA TYR A 97 -4.08 -23.11 28.89
C TYR A 97 -3.52 -23.81 27.64
N ASN A 98 -4.26 -23.78 26.54
CA ASN A 98 -3.76 -24.22 25.24
C ASN A 98 -3.26 -23.00 24.44
N GLY A 99 -1.99 -22.62 24.66
CA GLY A 99 -1.21 -21.85 23.69
C GLY A 99 -1.48 -20.34 23.58
N ASP A 100 -1.61 -19.62 24.69
CA ASP A 100 -1.73 -18.15 24.71
C ASP A 100 -0.37 -17.41 24.57
N VAL A 101 0.49 -17.87 23.66
CA VAL A 101 1.63 -17.07 23.13
C VAL A 101 1.40 -16.67 21.67
N ALA A 102 0.19 -16.90 21.14
CA ALA A 102 -0.26 -16.22 19.94
C ALA A 102 -0.91 -14.89 20.33
N LEU A 103 -0.44 -13.78 19.76
CA LEU A 103 -1.22 -12.54 19.71
C LEU A 103 -2.64 -12.90 19.25
N CYS A 104 -3.60 -12.83 20.16
CA CYS A 104 -5.00 -13.11 19.93
C CYS A 104 -5.49 -12.26 18.73
N ASP A 105 -5.88 -12.94 17.67
CA ASP A 105 -6.37 -12.40 16.40
C ASP A 105 -7.83 -11.88 16.49
N LYS A 106 -8.33 -11.66 17.72
CA LYS A 106 -9.64 -11.05 18.03
C LYS A 106 -10.84 -11.70 17.34
N ALA A 107 -10.71 -12.91 16.79
CA ALA A 107 -11.83 -13.61 16.18
C ALA A 107 -12.72 -14.22 17.28
N GLN A 108 -13.98 -13.78 17.36
CA GLN A 108 -14.95 -14.40 18.26
C GLN A 108 -15.31 -15.82 17.78
N PRO A 109 -15.55 -16.78 18.69
CA PRO A 109 -15.91 -18.14 18.30
C PRO A 109 -17.21 -18.16 17.49
N ILE A 110 -17.12 -18.68 16.25
CA ILE A 110 -18.23 -18.77 15.30
C ILE A 110 -18.86 -20.17 15.43
N CYS A 111 -20.14 -20.26 15.76
CA CYS A 111 -20.80 -21.57 15.89
C CYS A 111 -21.01 -22.24 14.51
N GLN A 112 -20.99 -23.59 14.46
CA GLN A 112 -21.14 -24.35 13.22
C GLN A 112 -22.42 -24.02 12.42
N ARG A 113 -23.50 -23.59 13.08
CA ARG A 113 -24.73 -23.15 12.41
C ARG A 113 -24.56 -21.84 11.65
N CYS A 114 -23.83 -20.87 12.19
CA CYS A 114 -23.53 -19.60 11.52
C CYS A 114 -22.56 -19.80 10.35
N ILE A 115 -21.59 -20.72 10.49
CA ILE A 115 -20.69 -21.13 9.39
C ILE A 115 -21.50 -21.70 8.22
N LYS A 116 -22.38 -22.68 8.49
CA LYS A 116 -23.19 -23.32 7.43
C LYS A 116 -24.19 -22.38 6.77
N SER A 117 -24.64 -21.33 7.46
CA SER A 117 -25.64 -20.38 6.95
C SER A 117 -25.05 -19.08 6.40
N ARG A 118 -23.71 -18.91 6.43
CA ARG A 118 -23.00 -17.68 6.02
C ARG A 118 -23.56 -16.40 6.68
N ARG A 119 -23.87 -16.47 7.98
CA ARG A 119 -24.35 -15.32 8.77
C ARG A 119 -23.32 -14.94 9.83
N THR A 120 -23.22 -13.66 10.15
CA THR A 120 -22.35 -13.14 11.21
C THR A 120 -22.73 -13.78 12.55
N CYS A 121 -21.77 -14.42 13.21
CA CYS A 121 -21.97 -15.03 14.52
C CYS A 121 -21.61 -14.00 15.60
N TYR A 122 -22.54 -13.69 16.48
CA TYR A 122 -22.36 -12.66 17.50
C TYR A 122 -21.77 -13.20 18.82
N GLY A 123 -21.15 -14.38 18.78
CA GLY A 123 -20.64 -15.07 19.97
C GLY A 123 -21.74 -15.47 20.97
N MET A 124 -21.36 -16.23 22.00
CA MET A 124 -22.21 -16.44 23.17
C MET A 124 -22.11 -15.18 24.04
N ARG A 125 -23.21 -14.50 24.30
CA ARG A 125 -23.24 -13.41 25.30
C ARG A 125 -23.21 -14.01 26.70
N ASP A 126 -22.49 -13.34 27.60
CA ASP A 126 -22.47 -13.63 29.04
C ASP A 126 -23.90 -13.64 29.60
N GLN A 127 -24.42 -14.85 29.77
CA GLN A 127 -25.42 -15.15 30.77
C GLN A 127 -24.92 -16.38 31.50
N GLN A 128 -24.45 -16.16 32.74
CA GLN A 128 -24.40 -17.19 33.76
C GLN A 128 -25.80 -17.79 33.91
N VAL A 129 -26.05 -18.88 33.18
CA VAL A 129 -27.09 -19.84 33.54
C VAL A 129 -26.46 -21.22 33.36
N TRP A 130 -25.85 -21.72 34.43
CA TRP A 130 -25.51 -23.13 34.56
C TRP A 130 -26.82 -23.91 34.61
N HIS A 131 -27.40 -24.21 33.44
CA HIS A 131 -28.43 -25.22 33.36
C HIS A 131 -27.75 -26.56 33.63
N THR A 132 -28.17 -27.22 34.71
CA THR A 132 -27.68 -28.53 35.14
C THR A 132 -28.05 -29.59 34.09
N GLU A 133 -27.21 -29.69 33.07
CA GLU A 133 -27.40 -30.53 31.87
C GLU A 133 -27.41 -32.04 32.19
N ASN A 134 -26.85 -32.40 33.34
CA ASN A 134 -26.79 -33.78 33.85
C ASN A 134 -28.17 -34.44 34.01
N SER A 135 -29.25 -33.67 34.26
CA SER A 135 -30.61 -34.22 34.43
C SER A 135 -31.31 -34.61 33.12
N TYR A 136 -30.90 -34.03 31.99
CA TYR A 136 -31.39 -34.39 30.65
C TYR A 136 -30.54 -35.49 30.01
N ALA A 137 -29.24 -35.52 30.29
CA ALA A 137 -28.32 -36.57 29.84
C ALA A 137 -28.60 -37.92 30.53
N SER A 138 -29.00 -37.90 31.81
CA SER A 138 -29.38 -39.10 32.59
C SER A 138 -30.77 -39.65 32.29
N ARG A 139 -31.51 -39.06 31.33
CA ARG A 139 -32.91 -39.41 30.96
C ARG A 139 -33.94 -39.27 32.09
N GLN A 140 -33.61 -38.66 33.23
CA GLN A 140 -34.56 -38.45 34.31
C GLN A 140 -35.62 -37.38 34.00
N LYS A 141 -35.35 -36.46 33.05
CA LYS A 141 -36.35 -35.51 32.51
C LYS A 141 -36.35 -35.47 30.98
N LYS A 142 -37.56 -35.41 30.39
CA LYS A 142 -37.76 -35.20 28.95
C LYS A 142 -37.50 -33.72 28.60
N ARG A 143 -36.77 -33.47 27.51
CA ARG A 143 -36.43 -32.10 27.06
C ARG A 143 -37.70 -31.31 26.69
N PRO A 144 -37.87 -30.07 27.17
CA PRO A 144 -38.96 -29.21 26.69
C PRO A 144 -38.77 -28.93 25.20
N ARG A 145 -39.81 -29.11 24.39
CA ARG A 145 -39.81 -28.59 23.02
C ARG A 145 -39.91 -27.07 23.11
N GLY A 146 -38.85 -26.39 22.68
CA GLY A 146 -38.77 -24.93 22.71
C GLY A 146 -39.92 -24.26 21.95
N PRO A 147 -40.30 -23.03 22.33
CA PRO A 147 -41.40 -22.33 21.69
C PRO A 147 -41.09 -22.13 20.20
N ARG A 148 -42.08 -22.41 19.35
CA ARG A 148 -42.05 -22.07 17.92
C ARG A 148 -41.72 -20.58 17.83
N SER A 149 -40.70 -20.23 17.04
CA SER A 149 -40.22 -18.86 16.81
C SER A 149 -41.38 -17.92 16.50
N MET A 150 -41.93 -17.28 17.52
CA MET A 150 -42.68 -16.04 17.35
C MET A 150 -41.62 -14.96 17.18
N LYS A 151 -41.71 -14.25 16.04
CA LYS A 151 -40.95 -13.04 15.75
C LYS A 151 -40.97 -12.11 16.97
N MET A 152 -39.89 -12.11 17.74
CA MET A 152 -39.70 -11.15 18.81
C MET A 152 -39.14 -9.89 18.16
N ASN A 153 -40.01 -8.89 17.99
CA ASN A 153 -39.63 -7.53 17.61
C ASN A 153 -38.81 -6.91 18.76
N LEU A 154 -37.52 -7.20 18.82
CA LEU A 154 -36.58 -6.37 19.56
C LEU A 154 -36.14 -5.23 18.65
N HIS A 155 -36.81 -4.08 18.78
CA HIS A 155 -36.23 -2.79 18.40
C HIS A 155 -35.07 -2.48 19.35
N VAL A 156 -33.93 -3.15 19.17
CA VAL A 156 -32.65 -2.50 19.46
C VAL A 156 -32.51 -1.48 18.34
N SER A 157 -32.64 -0.19 18.68
CA SER A 157 -32.32 0.91 17.77
C SER A 157 -30.82 0.92 17.50
N TYR A 158 -30.32 -0.06 16.74
CA TYR A 158 -29.10 0.10 15.98
C TYR A 158 -29.44 1.17 14.95
N LYS A 159 -29.05 2.43 15.20
CA LYS A 159 -28.95 3.37 14.08
C LYS A 159 -27.92 2.72 13.15
N PRO A 160 -28.30 2.26 11.95
CA PRO A 160 -27.31 1.80 10.99
C PRO A 160 -26.31 2.94 10.88
N ALA A 161 -25.01 2.65 11.02
CA ALA A 161 -24.01 3.67 10.77
C ALA A 161 -24.30 4.26 9.39
N ASP A 162 -24.15 5.57 9.23
CA ASP A 162 -24.43 6.18 7.95
C ASP A 162 -23.54 5.53 6.87
N ILE A 163 -24.04 5.52 5.63
CA ILE A 163 -23.33 4.96 4.48
C ILE A 163 -21.90 5.53 4.35
N LYS A 164 -21.70 6.78 4.77
CA LYS A 164 -20.42 7.47 4.84
C LYS A 164 -19.45 6.73 5.76
N THR A 165 -19.86 6.40 6.98
CA THR A 165 -19.04 5.67 7.96
C THR A 165 -18.64 4.30 7.43
N TYR A 166 -19.57 3.55 6.82
CA TYR A 166 -19.24 2.26 6.21
C TYR A 166 -18.26 2.38 5.05
N ALA A 167 -18.46 3.33 4.14
CA ALA A 167 -17.58 3.55 3.00
C ALA A 167 -16.17 3.94 3.44
N ILE A 168 -16.05 4.83 4.42
CA ILE A 168 -14.77 5.23 5.00
C ILE A 168 -14.08 4.03 5.67
N ALA A 169 -14.80 3.23 6.45
CA ALA A 169 -14.23 2.04 7.08
C ALA A 169 -13.74 1.02 6.04
N TYR A 170 -14.54 0.79 4.98
CA TYR A 170 -14.16 -0.03 3.85
C TYR A 170 -12.90 0.48 3.15
N TYR A 171 -12.84 1.79 2.88
CA TYR A 171 -11.70 2.42 2.22
C TYR A 171 -10.43 2.30 3.08
N MET A 172 -10.52 2.60 4.38
CA MET A 172 -9.41 2.45 5.32
C MET A 172 -8.91 1.01 5.40
N HIS A 173 -9.82 0.04 5.45
CA HIS A 173 -9.45 -1.36 5.56
C HIS A 173 -8.75 -1.89 4.30
N ASN A 174 -9.22 -1.51 3.11
CA ASN A 174 -8.76 -2.10 1.86
C ASN A 174 -7.63 -1.33 1.14
N TYR A 175 -7.50 -0.02 1.41
CA TYR A 175 -6.58 0.86 0.66
C TYR A 175 -5.46 1.45 1.53
N VAL A 176 -5.55 1.43 2.87
CA VAL A 176 -4.56 2.08 3.76
C VAL A 176 -3.57 1.09 4.38
N GLN A 177 -3.97 -0.17 4.61
CA GLN A 177 -3.09 -1.15 5.25
C GLN A 177 -1.96 -1.59 4.31
N ALA A 178 -0.84 -0.86 4.31
CA ALA A 178 0.35 -1.20 3.55
C ALA A 178 0.96 -2.53 4.03
N PRO A 179 1.42 -3.42 3.13
CA PRO A 179 2.38 -4.46 3.51
C PRO A 179 3.59 -3.86 4.26
N ASN A 180 4.11 -4.59 5.23
CA ASN A 180 5.26 -4.15 6.01
C ASN A 180 6.49 -3.92 5.09
N ASN A 181 7.31 -2.91 5.40
CA ASN A 181 8.59 -2.62 4.72
C ASN A 181 8.47 -2.27 3.23
N VAL A 182 7.42 -1.54 2.83
CA VAL A 182 7.30 -1.03 1.45
C VAL A 182 8.24 0.16 1.26
N PRO A 183 9.19 0.09 0.29
CA PRO A 183 10.04 1.23 -0.02
C PRO A 183 9.20 2.42 -0.51
N ASP A 184 9.55 3.63 -0.08
CA ASP A 184 8.78 4.85 -0.38
C ASP A 184 8.77 5.19 -1.88
N ILE A 185 9.80 4.74 -2.61
CA ILE A 185 9.87 4.82 -4.08
C ILE A 185 8.64 4.16 -4.75
N VAL A 186 8.13 3.08 -4.14
CA VAL A 186 7.00 2.28 -4.64
C VAL A 186 5.65 2.86 -4.21
N LYS A 187 5.62 3.78 -3.23
CA LYS A 187 4.39 4.41 -2.78
C LYS A 187 3.83 5.28 -3.91
N ASP A 188 2.68 4.88 -4.46
CA ASP A 188 1.91 5.76 -5.31
C ASP A 188 1.42 6.99 -4.52
N VAL A 189 0.97 8.03 -5.23
CA VAL A 189 0.56 9.30 -4.61
C VAL A 189 -0.58 9.10 -3.60
N THR A 190 -1.53 8.21 -3.90
CA THR A 190 -2.69 7.94 -3.05
C THR A 190 -2.28 7.21 -1.79
N ARG A 191 -1.48 6.15 -1.92
CA ARG A 191 -0.91 5.38 -0.81
C ARG A 191 0.03 6.23 0.04
N GLY A 192 0.82 7.06 -0.61
CA GLY A 192 1.68 8.06 0.01
C GLY A 192 0.89 9.03 0.87
N CYS A 193 -0.15 9.64 0.29
CA CYS A 193 -1.05 10.58 0.95
C CYS A 193 -1.87 9.94 2.09
N LEU A 194 -2.29 8.68 1.94
CA LEU A 194 -3.04 7.95 2.96
C LEU A 194 -2.18 7.57 4.17
N ALA A 195 -0.94 7.15 3.94
CA ALA A 195 0.00 6.81 5.00
C ALA A 195 0.40 8.02 5.86
N VAL A 196 0.19 9.24 5.35
CA VAL A 196 0.55 10.50 6.01
C VAL A 196 -0.67 11.30 6.46
N LEU A 197 -1.87 10.71 6.42
CA LEU A 197 -3.07 11.37 6.94
C LEU A 197 -2.89 11.69 8.44
N PRO A 198 -3.26 12.90 8.88
CA PRO A 198 -3.21 13.22 10.30
C PRO A 198 -4.16 12.32 11.10
N PRO A 199 -3.86 12.05 12.37
CA PRO A 199 -4.80 11.36 13.26
C PRO A 199 -6.11 12.14 13.35
N ARG A 200 -7.22 11.43 13.56
CA ARG A 200 -8.53 12.06 13.71
C ARG A 200 -8.63 12.86 15.02
N PRO A 201 -9.47 13.92 15.06
CA PRO A 201 -10.40 14.37 14.02
C PRO A 201 -9.71 15.15 12.89
N TRP A 202 -10.19 14.97 11.65
CA TRP A 202 -9.69 15.74 10.51
C TRP A 202 -10.39 17.09 10.41
N CYS A 203 -9.76 18.04 9.72
CA CYS A 203 -10.42 19.30 9.39
C CYS A 203 -11.60 19.07 8.43
N PRO A 204 -12.63 19.94 8.43
CA PRO A 204 -13.90 19.67 7.74
C PRO A 204 -13.77 19.37 6.24
N PHE A 205 -12.91 20.10 5.53
CA PHE A 205 -12.73 19.90 4.09
C PHE A 205 -11.92 18.63 3.78
N LEU A 206 -10.91 18.27 4.58
CA LEU A 206 -10.20 17.00 4.42
C LEU A 206 -11.13 15.81 4.69
N GLU A 207 -12.01 15.93 5.69
CA GLU A 207 -13.02 14.91 5.95
C GLU A 207 -13.96 14.73 4.75
N LEU A 208 -14.45 15.82 4.16
CA LEU A 208 -15.29 15.76 2.96
C LEU A 208 -14.55 15.13 1.77
N ALA A 209 -13.27 15.44 1.57
CA ALA A 209 -12.44 14.90 0.49
C ALA A 209 -12.23 13.38 0.61
N VAL A 210 -11.85 12.90 1.79
CA VAL A 210 -11.71 11.45 2.03
C VAL A 210 -13.07 10.75 1.90
N SER A 211 -14.13 11.38 2.40
CA SER A 211 -15.49 10.81 2.37
C SER A 211 -16.04 10.67 0.95
N SER A 212 -15.88 11.70 0.11
CA SER A 212 -16.37 11.65 -1.28
C SER A 212 -15.67 10.55 -2.06
N LEU A 213 -14.34 10.43 -1.93
CA LEU A 213 -13.58 9.36 -2.57
C LEU A 213 -14.00 7.98 -2.04
N ALA A 214 -14.05 7.81 -0.71
CA ALA A 214 -14.41 6.53 -0.10
C ALA A 214 -15.81 6.06 -0.54
N LEU A 215 -16.78 6.97 -0.61
CA LEU A 215 -18.14 6.68 -1.08
C LEU A 215 -18.17 6.33 -2.57
N ALA A 216 -17.42 7.05 -3.41
CA ALA A 216 -17.32 6.73 -4.84
C ALA A 216 -16.72 5.34 -5.07
N MET A 217 -15.63 5.03 -4.37
CA MET A 217 -14.98 3.72 -4.41
C MET A 217 -15.91 2.62 -3.93
N PHE A 218 -16.54 2.81 -2.77
CA PHE A 218 -17.50 1.85 -2.22
C PHE A 218 -18.66 1.59 -3.18
N SER A 219 -19.20 2.65 -3.80
CA SER A 219 -20.27 2.51 -4.79
C SER A 219 -19.88 1.61 -5.95
N ARG A 220 -18.64 1.73 -6.45
CA ARG A 220 -18.14 0.96 -7.60
C ARG A 220 -17.78 -0.45 -7.20
N THR A 221 -16.92 -0.62 -6.20
CA THR A 221 -16.38 -1.93 -5.85
C THR A 221 -17.39 -2.83 -5.15
N GLN A 222 -18.39 -2.25 -4.47
CA GLN A 222 -19.47 -2.99 -3.80
C GLN A 222 -20.79 -2.98 -4.58
N ASN A 223 -20.81 -2.42 -5.81
CA ASN A 223 -22.01 -2.30 -6.63
C ASN A 223 -23.19 -1.69 -5.84
N TYR A 224 -22.96 -0.55 -5.18
CA TYR A 224 -23.92 0.12 -4.32
C TYR A 224 -24.23 1.56 -4.79
N PRO A 225 -25.06 1.73 -5.84
CA PRO A 225 -25.22 3.02 -6.55
C PRO A 225 -25.67 4.20 -5.69
N SER A 226 -26.39 3.95 -4.60
CA SER A 226 -26.80 5.03 -3.68
C SER A 226 -25.61 5.70 -2.99
N ALA A 227 -24.46 5.00 -2.82
CA ALA A 227 -23.23 5.62 -2.35
C ALA A 227 -22.70 6.67 -3.34
N ALA A 228 -22.86 6.49 -4.66
CA ALA A 228 -22.42 7.48 -5.64
C ALA A 228 -23.19 8.80 -5.54
N LEU A 229 -24.50 8.74 -5.24
CA LEU A 229 -25.32 9.95 -5.03
C LEU A 229 -24.81 10.74 -3.82
N VAL A 230 -24.53 10.05 -2.71
CA VAL A 230 -23.98 10.68 -1.49
C VAL A 230 -22.55 11.18 -1.75
N ALA A 231 -21.74 10.44 -2.52
CA ALA A 231 -20.40 10.85 -2.91
C ALA A 231 -20.42 12.17 -3.68
N SER A 232 -21.32 12.29 -4.67
CA SER A 232 -21.49 13.50 -5.48
C SER A 232 -21.96 14.69 -4.66
N ALA A 233 -22.95 14.52 -3.78
CA ALA A 233 -23.39 15.58 -2.88
C ALA A 233 -22.28 16.03 -1.91
N THR A 234 -21.51 15.07 -1.39
CA THR A 234 -20.35 15.34 -0.51
C THR A 234 -19.25 16.09 -1.25
N TYR A 235 -18.96 15.69 -2.50
CA TYR A 235 -17.98 16.36 -3.35
C TYR A 235 -18.39 17.79 -3.72
N HIS A 236 -19.67 18.01 -4.02
CA HIS A 236 -20.19 19.35 -4.26
C HIS A 236 -20.02 20.27 -3.04
N GLN A 237 -20.25 19.74 -1.83
CA GLN A 237 -20.01 20.48 -0.59
C GLN A 237 -18.51 20.76 -0.38
N LEU A 238 -17.65 19.79 -0.68
CA LEU A 238 -16.19 19.94 -0.62
C LEU A 238 -15.71 21.11 -1.48
N LEU A 239 -16.17 21.21 -2.73
CA LEU A 239 -15.77 22.28 -3.65
C LEU A 239 -16.00 23.68 -3.04
N LYS A 240 -17.13 23.89 -2.36
CA LYS A 240 -17.47 25.17 -1.71
C LYS A 240 -16.52 25.51 -0.57
N VAL A 241 -16.19 24.54 0.27
CA VAL A 241 -15.35 24.79 1.47
C VAL A 241 -13.86 24.79 1.16
N ALA A 242 -13.41 23.96 0.22
CA ALA A 242 -12.00 23.85 -0.17
C ALA A 242 -11.49 25.16 -0.80
N GLN A 243 -12.32 25.84 -1.60
CA GLN A 243 -11.98 27.13 -2.20
C GLN A 243 -11.56 28.16 -1.15
N SER A 244 -12.31 28.25 -0.04
CA SER A 244 -12.01 29.19 1.05
C SER A 244 -10.71 28.81 1.77
N ALA A 245 -10.48 27.52 2.02
CA ALA A 245 -9.26 27.04 2.66
C ALA A 245 -8.01 27.29 1.80
N ILE A 246 -8.10 27.08 0.48
CA ILE A 246 -7.00 27.30 -0.47
C ILE A 246 -6.70 28.79 -0.65
N HIS A 247 -7.69 29.67 -0.53
CA HIS A 247 -7.46 31.12 -0.63
C HIS A 247 -6.63 31.67 0.55
N TYR A 248 -6.75 31.05 1.73
CA TYR A 248 -6.06 31.45 2.96
C TYR A 248 -5.13 30.34 3.46
N LEU A 249 -4.09 30.03 2.68
CA LEU A 249 -3.07 29.05 3.05
C LEU A 249 -2.24 29.52 4.25
N THR A 250 -2.13 28.66 5.26
CA THR A 250 -1.29 28.82 6.44
C THR A 250 -0.39 27.60 6.62
N PRO A 251 0.68 27.69 7.44
CA PRO A 251 1.52 26.52 7.75
C PRO A 251 0.74 25.34 8.36
N GLU A 252 -0.41 25.58 8.99
CA GLU A 252 -1.25 24.59 9.66
C GLU A 252 -2.18 23.85 8.69
N ASN A 253 -2.66 24.51 7.64
CA ASN A 253 -3.65 23.94 6.72
C ASN A 253 -3.07 23.48 5.37
N CYS A 254 -1.81 23.83 5.05
CA CYS A 254 -1.17 23.54 3.77
C CYS A 254 -1.23 22.04 3.42
N ASP A 255 -0.81 21.18 4.34
CA ASP A 255 -0.82 19.72 4.14
C ASP A 255 -2.23 19.19 3.92
N SER A 256 -3.21 19.67 4.69
CA SER A 256 -4.61 19.27 4.53
C SER A 256 -5.15 19.71 3.17
N CYS A 257 -4.77 20.90 2.67
CA CYS A 257 -5.18 21.39 1.36
C CYS A 257 -4.58 20.55 0.24
N LEU A 258 -3.29 20.23 0.32
CA LEU A 258 -2.62 19.35 -0.66
C LEU A 258 -3.28 17.97 -0.71
N LEU A 259 -3.49 17.35 0.46
CA LEU A 259 -4.20 16.07 0.56
C LEU A 259 -5.60 16.14 -0.03
N ALA A 260 -6.37 17.18 0.31
CA ALA A 260 -7.72 17.37 -0.20
C ALA A 260 -7.73 17.49 -1.73
N VAL A 261 -6.84 18.28 -2.32
CA VAL A 261 -6.72 18.44 -3.78
C VAL A 261 -6.40 17.12 -4.48
N PHE A 262 -5.50 16.30 -3.94
CA PHE A 262 -5.26 14.96 -4.50
C PHE A 262 -6.48 14.06 -4.37
N PHE A 263 -7.17 14.03 -3.22
CA PHE A 263 -8.39 13.25 -3.07
C PHE A 263 -9.51 13.72 -4.00
N MET A 264 -9.59 15.02 -4.30
CA MET A 264 -10.52 15.58 -5.28
C MET A 264 -10.23 15.05 -6.69
N GLY A 265 -8.98 15.12 -7.15
CA GLY A 265 -8.59 14.55 -8.44
C GLY A 265 -8.85 13.05 -8.51
N ARG A 266 -8.58 12.30 -7.44
CA ARG A 266 -8.88 10.86 -7.38
C ARG A 266 -10.37 10.54 -7.36
N TYR A 267 -11.18 11.36 -6.71
CA TYR A 267 -12.62 11.20 -6.77
C TYR A 267 -13.09 11.29 -8.22
N GLU A 268 -12.61 12.31 -8.96
CA GLU A 268 -12.94 12.49 -10.37
C GLU A 268 -12.43 11.35 -11.25
N ASP A 269 -11.20 10.87 -11.05
CA ASP A 269 -10.67 9.66 -11.71
C ASP A 269 -11.55 8.42 -11.44
N SER A 270 -12.17 8.34 -10.26
CA SER A 270 -12.99 7.19 -9.85
C SER A 270 -14.38 7.23 -10.50
N VAL A 271 -15.00 8.41 -10.55
CA VAL A 271 -16.32 8.58 -11.19
C VAL A 271 -16.22 8.78 -12.69
N TYR A 272 -15.00 8.92 -13.24
CA TYR A 272 -14.75 9.02 -14.66
C TYR A 272 -15.43 7.89 -15.43
N ARG A 273 -16.11 8.28 -16.50
CA ARG A 273 -16.66 7.40 -17.52
C ARG A 273 -16.21 7.92 -18.87
N PRO A 274 -15.58 7.08 -19.71
CA PRO A 274 -15.14 7.54 -21.02
C PRO A 274 -16.32 8.09 -21.83
N VAL A 275 -16.18 9.32 -22.31
CA VAL A 275 -17.03 9.88 -23.37
C VAL A 275 -16.33 9.59 -24.70
N THR A 276 -17.09 9.24 -25.73
CA THR A 276 -16.62 8.55 -26.95
C THR A 276 -15.57 9.27 -27.81
N GLU A 277 -15.13 10.49 -27.51
CA GLU A 277 -14.43 11.33 -28.52
C GLU A 277 -13.12 12.02 -28.07
N ALA A 278 -12.68 11.93 -26.81
CA ALA A 278 -11.52 12.73 -26.36
C ALA A 278 -10.36 11.91 -25.77
N SER A 279 -9.12 12.25 -26.18
CA SER A 279 -7.86 11.59 -25.78
C SER A 279 -7.58 11.72 -24.27
N PHE A 280 -7.04 10.67 -23.64
CA PHE A 280 -6.70 10.60 -22.21
C PHE A 280 -5.96 11.82 -21.66
N VAL A 281 -4.97 12.33 -22.41
CA VAL A 281 -4.13 13.46 -21.97
C VAL A 281 -4.95 14.75 -21.85
N HIS A 282 -5.99 14.90 -22.67
CA HIS A 282 -6.87 16.06 -22.68
C HIS A 282 -8.10 15.92 -21.76
N THR A 283 -8.37 14.71 -21.26
CA THR A 283 -9.61 14.41 -20.52
C THR A 283 -9.42 14.06 -19.06
N SER A 284 -8.20 13.74 -18.60
CA SER A 284 -7.97 13.33 -17.21
C SER A 284 -8.27 14.47 -16.23
N PRO A 285 -9.37 14.41 -15.45
CA PRO A 285 -9.79 15.52 -14.60
C PRO A 285 -8.77 15.83 -13.48
N SER A 286 -8.07 14.79 -13.01
CA SER A 286 -7.00 14.89 -12.01
C SER A 286 -5.86 15.84 -12.38
N PHE A 287 -5.60 16.10 -13.67
CA PHE A 287 -4.50 16.97 -14.08
C PHE A 287 -4.69 18.43 -13.66
N LEU A 288 -5.93 18.94 -13.65
CA LEU A 288 -6.22 20.29 -13.17
C LEU A 288 -5.98 20.41 -11.66
N HIS A 289 -6.29 19.35 -10.90
CA HIS A 289 -5.97 19.28 -9.47
C HIS A 289 -4.47 19.23 -9.24
N HIS A 290 -3.71 18.53 -10.09
CA HIS A 290 -2.25 18.53 -10.02
C HIS A 290 -1.67 19.93 -10.29
N ASP A 291 -2.20 20.67 -11.25
CA ASP A 291 -1.80 22.07 -11.51
C ASP A 291 -2.10 22.98 -10.30
N GLY A 292 -3.27 22.79 -9.67
CA GLY A 292 -3.62 23.44 -8.40
C GLY A 292 -2.66 23.08 -7.26
N ALA A 293 -2.32 21.80 -7.12
CA ALA A 293 -1.37 21.32 -6.11
C ALA A 293 0.05 21.89 -6.34
N LEU A 294 0.49 22.04 -7.60
CA LEU A 294 1.75 22.69 -7.94
C LEU A 294 1.76 24.17 -7.49
N ALA A 295 0.65 24.88 -7.67
CA ALA A 295 0.50 26.26 -7.21
C ALA A 295 0.53 26.36 -5.66
N ILE A 296 -0.15 25.46 -4.96
CA ILE A 296 -0.10 25.39 -3.48
C ILE A 296 1.33 25.09 -3.01
N LEU A 297 2.01 24.12 -3.64
CA LEU A 297 3.39 23.75 -3.31
C LEU A 297 4.36 24.92 -3.54
N LYS A 298 4.12 25.73 -4.58
CA LYS A 298 4.89 26.96 -4.84
C LYS A 298 4.69 28.00 -3.74
N VAL A 299 3.46 28.22 -3.27
CA VAL A 299 3.18 29.11 -2.12
C VAL A 299 3.87 28.59 -0.87
N TRP A 300 3.81 27.28 -0.60
CA TRP A 300 4.54 26.68 0.51
C TRP A 300 6.04 26.96 0.42
N LYS A 301 6.65 26.68 -0.74
CA LYS A 301 8.08 26.91 -0.97
C LYS A 301 8.47 28.36 -0.72
N ASP A 302 7.73 29.31 -1.28
CA ASP A 302 8.16 30.71 -1.28
C ASP A 302 7.83 31.44 0.04
N ARG A 303 6.78 31.01 0.76
CA ARG A 303 6.27 31.73 1.94
C ARG A 303 6.26 30.93 3.23
N LEU A 304 6.02 29.62 3.19
CA LEU A 304 5.76 28.81 4.39
C LEU A 304 6.95 27.94 4.82
N SER A 305 7.82 27.57 3.89
CA SER A 305 8.99 26.69 4.10
C SER A 305 9.99 27.23 5.14
N ARG A 306 10.03 28.56 5.32
CA ARG A 306 10.87 29.21 6.34
C ARG A 306 10.42 28.91 7.76
N ASN A 307 9.12 28.68 7.95
CA ASN A 307 8.50 28.50 9.26
C ASN A 307 8.31 27.03 9.62
N ARG A 308 8.21 26.15 8.62
CA ARG A 308 8.07 24.70 8.82
C ARG A 308 8.87 23.91 7.77
N PRO A 309 9.61 22.88 8.19
CA PRO A 309 10.31 21.99 7.25
C PRO A 309 9.32 21.21 6.39
N ALA A 310 9.82 20.62 5.31
CA ALA A 310 9.04 19.76 4.44
C ALA A 310 8.46 18.57 5.23
N THR A 311 7.16 18.37 5.10
CA THR A 311 6.47 17.21 5.68
C THR A 311 6.45 16.06 4.68
N ASN A 312 6.03 14.88 5.12
CA ASN A 312 5.84 13.76 4.19
C ASN A 312 4.75 14.08 3.14
N VAL A 313 3.77 14.94 3.43
CA VAL A 313 2.77 15.38 2.44
C VAL A 313 3.44 16.21 1.34
N ILE A 314 4.35 17.11 1.71
CA ILE A 314 5.13 17.93 0.77
C ILE A 314 5.96 17.05 -0.17
N ASN A 315 6.70 16.08 0.39
CA ASN A 315 7.47 15.09 -0.38
C ASN A 315 6.56 14.33 -1.37
N HIS A 316 5.49 13.70 -0.90
CA HIS A 316 4.61 12.90 -1.75
C HIS A 316 3.85 13.74 -2.79
N THR A 317 3.54 15.01 -2.46
CA THR A 317 2.99 15.98 -3.41
C THR A 317 3.97 16.17 -4.56
N ARG A 318 5.24 16.46 -4.26
CA ARG A 318 6.28 16.66 -5.29
C ARG A 318 6.38 15.45 -6.22
N ARG A 319 6.47 14.24 -5.65
CA ARG A 319 6.48 12.98 -6.43
C ARG A 319 5.25 12.80 -7.31
N GLY A 320 4.08 13.16 -6.81
CA GLY A 320 2.85 13.12 -7.60
C GLY A 320 2.87 14.07 -8.78
N LEU A 321 3.42 15.27 -8.60
CA LEU A 321 3.59 16.26 -9.66
C LEU A 321 4.62 15.81 -10.70
N ILE A 322 5.74 15.20 -10.29
CA ILE A 322 6.73 14.61 -11.20
C ILE A 322 6.08 13.52 -12.08
N ARG A 323 5.35 12.59 -11.46
CA ARG A 323 4.61 11.55 -12.20
C ARG A 323 3.56 12.13 -13.14
N SER A 324 2.83 13.16 -12.69
CA SER A 324 1.86 13.85 -13.54
C SER A 324 2.53 14.54 -14.73
N ALA A 325 3.68 15.16 -14.55
CA ALA A 325 4.42 15.82 -15.62
C ALA A 325 4.95 14.81 -16.65
N LEU A 326 5.45 13.66 -16.18
CA LEU A 326 5.88 12.55 -17.03
C LEU A 326 4.75 12.07 -17.95
N MET A 327 3.57 11.88 -17.38
CA MET A 327 2.37 11.42 -18.09
C MET A 327 1.84 12.42 -19.11
N ARG A 328 2.12 13.71 -18.90
CA ARG A 328 1.66 14.82 -19.77
C ARG A 328 2.73 15.28 -20.76
N ASN A 329 3.94 14.72 -20.70
CA ASN A 329 5.14 15.27 -21.35
C ASN A 329 5.31 16.78 -21.06
N ALA A 330 4.98 17.20 -19.84
CA ALA A 330 5.00 18.60 -19.41
C ALA A 330 6.32 18.96 -18.75
N ALA A 331 6.76 20.21 -18.92
CA ALA A 331 7.93 20.73 -18.23
C ALA A 331 7.71 20.82 -16.72
N LEU A 332 8.74 20.49 -15.95
CA LEU A 332 8.79 20.79 -14.53
C LEU A 332 9.46 22.16 -14.31
N PRO A 333 8.92 23.03 -13.44
CA PRO A 333 9.59 24.28 -13.11
C PRO A 333 10.91 24.02 -12.36
N HIS A 334 12.00 24.71 -12.73
CA HIS A 334 13.32 24.54 -12.10
C HIS A 334 13.33 24.52 -10.57
N TRP A 335 12.46 25.30 -9.92
CA TRP A 335 12.39 25.38 -8.46
C TRP A 335 11.96 24.08 -7.79
N ILE A 336 11.35 23.15 -8.54
CA ILE A 336 10.93 21.86 -8.01
C ILE A 336 12.05 20.84 -8.07
N HIS A 337 13.13 21.03 -8.85
CA HIS A 337 14.09 19.97 -9.19
C HIS A 337 14.81 19.35 -7.96
N ASP A 338 15.25 20.18 -7.03
CA ASP A 338 16.00 19.72 -5.85
C ASP A 338 15.09 19.06 -4.82
N GLY A 339 15.00 17.73 -4.85
CA GLY A 339 14.21 16.94 -3.92
C GLY A 339 14.66 17.03 -2.45
N ALA A 340 15.93 17.35 -2.19
CA ALA A 340 16.44 17.46 -0.82
C ALA A 340 15.72 18.59 -0.05
N PHE A 341 15.40 19.68 -0.75
CA PHE A 341 14.59 20.77 -0.21
C PHE A 341 13.18 20.34 0.22
N PHE A 342 12.64 19.28 -0.39
CA PHE A 342 11.32 18.73 -0.09
C PHE A 342 11.37 17.52 0.87
N GLY A 343 12.52 17.25 1.49
CA GLY A 343 12.69 16.23 2.52
C GLY A 343 13.07 14.84 1.99
N GLU A 344 13.36 14.70 0.70
CA GLU A 344 13.84 13.44 0.10
C GLU A 344 15.32 13.21 0.43
N HIS A 345 15.69 11.95 0.66
CA HIS A 345 17.06 11.59 1.03
C HIS A 345 17.40 10.15 0.60
N GLY A 346 18.70 9.83 0.52
CA GLY A 346 19.16 8.49 0.12
C GLY A 346 18.68 8.07 -1.27
N LEU A 347 18.38 6.78 -1.42
CA LEU A 347 17.98 6.15 -2.69
C LEU A 347 16.76 6.82 -3.34
N GLU A 348 15.84 7.32 -2.53
CA GLU A 348 14.65 8.04 -2.95
C GLU A 348 14.99 9.30 -3.74
N LEU A 349 15.90 10.12 -3.20
CA LEU A 349 16.37 11.34 -3.84
C LEU A 349 17.13 11.05 -5.13
N GLU A 350 17.95 9.99 -5.15
CA GLU A 350 18.65 9.54 -6.35
C GLU A 350 17.68 9.10 -7.44
N TYR A 351 16.68 8.29 -7.10
CA TYR A 351 15.67 7.83 -8.05
C TYR A 351 14.82 8.99 -8.58
N ASP A 352 14.34 9.88 -7.71
CA ASP A 352 13.51 11.02 -8.11
C ASP A 352 14.27 11.99 -9.03
N ARG A 353 15.59 12.16 -8.84
CA ARG A 353 16.45 12.92 -9.77
C ARG A 353 16.46 12.29 -11.16
N ASN A 354 16.60 10.98 -11.26
CA ASN A 354 16.53 10.26 -12.55
C ASN A 354 15.17 10.47 -13.24
N ILE A 355 14.07 10.40 -12.49
CA ILE A 355 12.74 10.63 -13.06
C ILE A 355 12.57 12.07 -13.55
N ILE A 356 13.09 13.07 -12.84
CA ILE A 356 13.03 14.48 -13.29
C ILE A 356 13.84 14.68 -14.57
N SER A 357 15.05 14.11 -14.65
CA SER A 357 15.85 14.13 -15.86
C SER A 357 15.09 13.51 -17.03
N LEU A 358 14.41 12.38 -16.81
CA LEU A 358 13.56 11.74 -17.82
C LEU A 358 12.39 12.63 -18.26
N VAL A 359 11.70 13.29 -17.32
CA VAL A 359 10.59 14.21 -17.62
C VAL A 359 11.07 15.35 -18.51
N ASN A 360 12.19 15.99 -18.15
CA ASN A 360 12.71 17.14 -18.88
C ASN A 360 13.26 16.74 -20.27
N LEU A 361 13.99 15.63 -20.36
CA LEU A 361 14.45 15.04 -21.62
C LEU A 361 13.27 14.80 -22.57
N ARG A 362 12.21 14.16 -22.08
CA ARG A 362 11.02 13.86 -22.87
C ARG A 362 10.27 15.14 -23.26
N HIS A 363 10.10 16.09 -22.34
CA HIS A 363 9.46 17.36 -22.67
C HIS A 363 10.17 18.07 -23.84
N ARG A 364 11.50 18.18 -23.79
CA ARG A 364 12.32 18.75 -24.88
C ARG A 364 12.16 17.96 -26.17
N LEU A 365 12.25 16.63 -26.12
CA LEU A 365 12.08 15.78 -27.29
C LEU A 365 10.70 15.96 -27.96
N PHE A 366 9.63 16.02 -27.19
CA PHE A 366 8.27 16.23 -27.73
C PHE A 366 8.10 17.64 -28.32
N ALA A 367 8.66 18.67 -27.68
CA ALA A 367 8.67 20.02 -28.22
C ALA A 367 9.39 20.06 -29.58
N LEU A 368 10.56 19.43 -29.66
CA LEU A 368 11.35 19.33 -30.89
C LEU A 368 10.62 18.51 -31.98
N THR A 369 10.00 17.39 -31.62
CA THR A 369 9.22 16.55 -32.55
C THR A 369 8.06 17.33 -33.16
N ASN A 370 7.36 18.13 -32.35
CA ASN A 370 6.27 18.99 -32.80
C ASN A 370 6.77 20.10 -33.74
N GLU A 371 7.93 20.71 -33.45
CA GLU A 371 8.56 21.71 -34.31
C GLU A 371 8.94 21.13 -35.68
N VAL A 372 9.55 19.94 -35.69
CA VAL A 372 9.92 19.23 -36.92
C VAL A 372 8.68 18.88 -37.75
N THR A 373 7.64 18.37 -37.10
CA THR A 373 6.37 17.99 -37.77
C THR A 373 5.65 19.22 -38.34
N ALA A 374 5.57 20.32 -37.57
CA ALA A 374 4.89 21.55 -37.98
C ALA A 374 5.58 22.26 -39.15
N ARG A 375 6.92 22.20 -39.23
CA ARG A 375 7.69 22.82 -40.31
C ARG A 375 7.70 22.03 -41.61
N GLY A 376 7.10 20.83 -41.64
CA GLY A 376 7.00 19.99 -42.85
C GLY A 376 8.36 19.67 -43.48
N VAL A 377 9.44 19.72 -42.69
CA VAL A 377 10.81 19.72 -43.20
C VAL A 377 11.09 18.35 -43.80
N SER A 378 11.46 18.31 -45.08
CA SER A 378 12.01 17.09 -45.67
C SER A 378 13.27 16.69 -44.89
N ALA A 379 13.55 15.38 -44.78
CA ALA A 379 14.72 14.87 -44.06
C ALA A 379 16.07 15.50 -44.50
N GLN A 380 16.11 16.15 -45.67
CA GLN A 380 17.26 16.81 -46.27
C GLN A 380 17.56 18.22 -45.74
N THR A 381 16.68 18.88 -44.96
CA THR A 381 16.92 20.26 -44.47
C THR A 381 16.81 20.37 -42.95
N ARG A 382 17.40 19.44 -42.19
CA ARG A 382 17.57 19.65 -40.75
C ARG A 382 18.59 20.77 -40.53
N SER A 383 18.18 21.82 -39.83
CA SER A 383 19.08 22.89 -39.41
C SER A 383 20.16 22.33 -38.48
N THR A 384 21.38 22.86 -38.56
CA THR A 384 22.51 22.50 -37.68
C THR A 384 22.13 22.55 -36.20
N LEU A 385 21.32 23.53 -35.80
CA LEU A 385 20.84 23.69 -34.41
C LEU A 385 19.97 22.50 -33.94
N ILE A 386 19.14 21.94 -34.82
CA ILE A 386 18.30 20.78 -34.49
C ILE A 386 19.16 19.52 -34.34
N LEU A 387 20.22 19.39 -35.14
CA LEU A 387 21.15 18.27 -35.04
C LEU A 387 21.96 18.35 -33.74
N GLU A 388 22.45 19.53 -33.36
CA GLU A 388 23.13 19.77 -32.08
C GLU A 388 22.22 19.40 -30.89
N GLU A 389 20.96 19.85 -30.91
CA GLU A 389 20.00 19.50 -29.84
C GLU A 389 19.68 17.99 -29.80
N LEU A 390 19.61 17.31 -30.96
CA LEU A 390 19.43 15.85 -31.01
C LEU A 390 20.67 15.07 -30.53
N GLU A 391 21.87 15.59 -30.74
CA GLU A 391 23.11 15.04 -30.19
C GLU A 391 23.15 15.19 -28.66
N GLU A 392 22.77 16.36 -28.15
CA GLU A 392 22.62 16.59 -26.70
C GLU A 392 21.60 15.63 -26.09
N LEU A 393 20.41 15.50 -26.70
CA LEU A 393 19.36 14.61 -26.21
C LEU A 393 19.81 13.14 -26.20
N GLU A 394 20.53 12.68 -27.23
CA GLU A 394 21.06 11.31 -27.24
C GLU A 394 22.10 11.12 -26.13
N SER A 395 23.00 12.09 -25.94
CA SER A 395 24.01 12.07 -24.87
C SER A 395 23.37 12.02 -23.48
N GLU A 396 22.42 12.94 -23.20
CA GLU A 396 21.67 12.98 -21.95
C GLU A 396 20.88 11.70 -21.70
N SER A 397 20.27 11.13 -22.74
CA SER A 397 19.52 9.88 -22.63
C SER A 397 20.41 8.68 -22.30
N HIS A 398 21.66 8.69 -22.77
CA HIS A 398 22.65 7.66 -22.46
C HIS A 398 23.14 7.80 -21.02
N ILE A 399 23.44 9.02 -20.59
CA ILE A 399 23.83 9.33 -19.19
C ILE A 399 22.71 8.88 -18.25
N LEU A 400 21.47 9.25 -18.54
CA LEU A 400 20.30 8.88 -17.74
C LEU A 400 20.11 7.36 -17.61
N ASP A 401 20.37 6.61 -18.68
CA ASP A 401 20.32 5.15 -18.67
C ASP A 401 21.38 4.55 -17.74
N VAL A 402 22.58 5.12 -17.72
CA VAL A 402 23.67 4.73 -16.81
C VAL A 402 23.36 5.15 -15.37
N ASP A 403 22.89 6.37 -15.14
CA ASP A 403 22.56 6.89 -13.82
C ASP A 403 21.45 6.08 -13.14
N LEU A 404 20.46 5.62 -13.92
CA LEU A 404 19.42 4.74 -13.40
C LEU A 404 19.99 3.39 -12.96
N GLU A 405 20.94 2.83 -13.71
CA GLU A 405 21.61 1.57 -13.34
C GLU A 405 22.46 1.74 -12.09
N THR A 406 23.22 2.84 -12.01
CA THR A 406 23.99 3.20 -10.81
C THR A 406 23.10 3.36 -9.60
N CYS A 407 21.98 4.08 -9.72
CA CYS A 407 21.00 4.24 -8.64
C CYS A 407 20.50 2.89 -8.12
N ILE A 408 20.13 1.97 -9.02
CA ILE A 408 19.61 0.65 -8.64
C ILE A 408 20.69 -0.24 -8.02
N SER A 409 21.97 -0.04 -8.36
CA SER A 409 23.08 -0.75 -7.72
C SER A 409 23.22 -0.43 -6.22
N HIS A 410 22.69 0.71 -5.76
CA HIS A 410 22.69 1.08 -4.34
C HIS A 410 21.53 0.45 -3.53
N ILE A 411 20.63 -0.30 -4.18
CA ILE A 411 19.55 -1.01 -3.48
C ILE A 411 20.13 -2.09 -2.55
N PRO A 412 19.63 -2.22 -1.31
CA PRO A 412 20.05 -3.29 -0.41
C PRO A 412 19.95 -4.68 -1.04
N SER A 413 20.97 -5.51 -0.87
CA SER A 413 21.02 -6.88 -1.44
C SER A 413 19.83 -7.76 -1.00
N ALA A 414 19.28 -7.49 0.19
CA ALA A 414 18.07 -8.14 0.70
C ALA A 414 16.83 -7.90 -0.19
N TRP A 415 16.81 -6.87 -1.03
CA TRP A 415 15.71 -6.53 -1.93
C TRP A 415 15.92 -7.11 -3.34
N HIS A 416 17.12 -7.62 -3.64
CA HIS A 416 17.53 -8.15 -4.95
C HIS A 416 17.36 -9.68 -5.06
N GLN A 417 16.82 -10.37 -4.05
CA GLN A 417 16.73 -11.84 -4.05
C GLN A 417 15.64 -12.36 -5.02
N LEU A 418 15.92 -12.28 -6.32
CA LEU A 418 15.09 -12.79 -7.40
C LEU A 418 15.17 -14.32 -7.44
N GLN A 419 14.00 -14.96 -7.44
CA GLN A 419 13.88 -16.37 -7.76
C GLN A 419 12.98 -16.54 -8.99
N ARG A 420 13.46 -17.33 -9.95
CA ARG A 420 12.73 -17.66 -11.17
C ARG A 420 12.04 -19.01 -11.01
N HIS A 421 10.78 -19.06 -11.38
CA HIS A 421 9.95 -20.27 -11.40
C HIS A 421 9.36 -20.45 -12.79
N THR A 422 9.07 -21.70 -13.15
CA THR A 422 8.42 -22.03 -14.42
C THR A 422 7.22 -22.90 -14.13
N LEU A 423 6.02 -22.44 -14.52
CA LEU A 423 4.80 -23.22 -14.42
C LEU A 423 4.77 -24.30 -15.52
N SER A 424 4.18 -25.45 -15.19
CA SER A 424 3.96 -26.51 -16.17
C SER A 424 2.68 -26.23 -16.97
N ASN A 425 2.58 -26.79 -18.18
CA ASN A 425 1.35 -26.73 -18.98
C ASN A 425 0.15 -27.47 -18.33
N VAL A 426 0.40 -28.26 -17.28
CA VAL A 426 -0.65 -28.90 -16.48
C VAL A 426 -1.30 -27.88 -15.53
N ASP A 427 -0.54 -26.88 -15.08
CA ASP A 427 -1.02 -25.87 -14.13
C ASP A 427 -1.97 -24.85 -14.80
N LEU A 428 -1.63 -24.44 -16.02
CA LEU A 428 -2.42 -23.54 -16.87
C LEU A 428 -2.30 -23.96 -18.34
N PRO A 429 -3.41 -24.31 -19.01
CA PRO A 429 -3.37 -24.90 -20.35
C PRO A 429 -3.19 -23.89 -21.49
N SER A 430 -3.31 -22.58 -21.23
CA SER A 430 -3.22 -21.54 -22.25
C SER A 430 -2.47 -20.30 -21.76
N TRP A 431 -1.62 -19.74 -22.62
CA TRP A 431 -0.85 -18.50 -22.40
C TRP A 431 -1.06 -17.55 -23.59
N PRO A 432 -1.20 -16.22 -23.35
CA PRO A 432 -1.37 -15.58 -22.05
C PRO A 432 -2.73 -15.89 -21.41
N SER A 433 -2.79 -15.81 -20.08
CA SER A 433 -4.00 -15.90 -19.27
C SER A 433 -4.33 -14.55 -18.62
N SER A 434 -5.45 -14.49 -17.90
CA SER A 434 -5.87 -13.29 -17.15
C SER A 434 -4.92 -12.86 -16.05
N ASP A 435 -4.07 -13.76 -15.53
CA ASP A 435 -3.20 -13.47 -14.40
C ASP A 435 -1.72 -13.65 -14.74
N PHE A 436 -1.41 -14.30 -15.88
CA PHE A 436 -0.05 -14.67 -16.26
C PHE A 436 0.15 -14.51 -17.76
N TYR A 437 1.18 -13.78 -18.17
CA TYR A 437 1.52 -13.63 -19.58
C TYR A 437 2.23 -14.88 -20.14
N SER A 438 3.17 -15.45 -19.39
CA SER A 438 4.00 -16.59 -19.79
C SER A 438 4.15 -17.56 -18.62
N PRO A 439 4.67 -18.78 -18.83
CA PRO A 439 4.92 -19.72 -17.74
C PRO A 439 6.07 -19.29 -16.81
N THR A 440 6.89 -18.30 -17.19
CA THR A 440 7.98 -17.81 -16.35
C THR A 440 7.46 -16.82 -15.31
N LEU A 441 7.75 -17.07 -14.03
CA LEU A 441 7.35 -16.23 -12.91
C LEU A 441 8.57 -15.78 -12.10
N TYR A 442 8.51 -14.57 -11.58
CA TYR A 442 9.52 -14.03 -10.66
C TYR A 442 8.93 -13.82 -9.28
N SER A 443 9.66 -14.27 -8.26
CA SER A 443 9.35 -13.97 -6.86
C SER A 443 10.49 -13.25 -6.18
N TYR A 444 10.13 -12.48 -5.16
CA TYR A 444 11.02 -11.70 -4.31
C TYR A 444 10.70 -11.98 -2.84
N PRO A 445 11.53 -11.53 -1.88
CA PRO A 445 11.24 -11.73 -0.47
C PRO A 445 9.89 -11.17 -0.02
N ASN A 446 9.40 -10.11 -0.67
CA ASN A 446 8.05 -9.61 -0.47
C ASN A 446 7.50 -8.93 -1.76
N PRO A 447 6.18 -8.69 -1.85
CA PRO A 447 5.54 -8.05 -3.00
C PRO A 447 5.97 -6.61 -3.27
N ALA A 448 6.34 -5.88 -2.22
CA ALA A 448 6.78 -4.49 -2.36
C ALA A 448 8.13 -4.39 -3.08
N TYR A 449 9.04 -5.34 -2.86
CA TYR A 449 10.30 -5.42 -3.60
C TYR A 449 10.06 -5.81 -5.06
N ALA A 450 9.15 -6.74 -5.31
CA ALA A 450 8.73 -7.05 -6.68
C ALA A 450 8.20 -5.80 -7.40
N ALA A 451 7.38 -5.01 -6.72
CA ALA A 451 6.86 -3.76 -7.24
C ALA A 451 7.95 -2.69 -7.50
N LEU A 452 8.95 -2.56 -6.62
CA LEU A 452 10.14 -1.72 -6.87
C LEU A 452 10.82 -2.10 -8.19
N TRP A 453 11.07 -3.40 -8.40
CA TRP A 453 11.65 -3.88 -9.64
C TRP A 453 10.73 -3.65 -10.84
N GLY A 454 9.42 -3.80 -10.67
CA GLY A 454 8.45 -3.43 -11.70
C GLY A 454 8.53 -1.95 -12.10
N HIS A 455 8.66 -1.04 -11.14
CA HIS A 455 8.81 0.40 -11.38
C HIS A 455 10.11 0.71 -12.12
N TYR A 456 11.23 0.11 -11.71
CA TYR A 456 12.50 0.24 -12.41
C TYR A 456 12.41 -0.27 -13.85
N LYS A 457 11.87 -1.47 -14.08
CA LYS A 457 11.76 -2.07 -15.42
C LYS A 457 10.92 -1.18 -16.34
N ALA A 458 9.77 -0.70 -15.86
CA ALA A 458 8.92 0.22 -16.62
C ALA A 458 9.62 1.57 -16.91
N THR A 459 10.37 2.12 -15.95
CA THR A 459 11.15 3.34 -16.15
C THR A 459 12.24 3.14 -17.21
N LYS A 460 12.94 2.01 -17.16
CA LYS A 460 13.97 1.66 -18.13
C LYS A 460 13.39 1.45 -19.53
N MET A 461 12.22 0.81 -19.63
CA MET A 461 11.49 0.71 -20.90
C MET A 461 11.14 2.09 -21.46
N LEU A 462 10.72 3.03 -20.61
CA LEU A 462 10.42 4.41 -21.02
C LEU A 462 11.66 5.18 -21.48
N ILE A 463 12.82 5.02 -20.81
CA ILE A 463 14.10 5.58 -21.27
C ILE A 463 14.44 5.02 -22.65
N LYS A 464 14.41 3.69 -22.82
CA LYS A 464 14.71 3.02 -24.10
C LYS A 464 13.75 3.44 -25.22
N SER A 465 12.46 3.60 -24.90
CA SER A 465 11.46 4.13 -25.83
C SER A 465 11.78 5.56 -26.25
N THR A 466 12.19 6.40 -25.30
CA THR A 466 12.61 7.78 -25.56
C THR A 466 13.85 7.82 -26.47
N ARG A 467 14.82 6.93 -26.24
CA ARG A 467 16.00 6.77 -27.09
C ARG A 467 15.66 6.32 -28.51
N LEU A 468 14.69 5.42 -28.68
CA LEU A 468 14.21 5.04 -30.01
C LEU A 468 13.60 6.23 -30.77
N ARG A 469 12.88 7.12 -30.08
CA ARG A 469 12.36 8.36 -30.68
C ARG A 469 13.46 9.34 -31.07
N ILE A 470 14.45 9.55 -30.20
CA ILE A 470 15.64 10.36 -30.51
C ILE A 470 16.35 9.77 -31.74
N LEU A 471 16.58 8.45 -31.75
CA LEU A 471 17.24 7.76 -32.85
C LEU A 471 16.48 7.91 -34.17
N ALA A 472 15.15 7.84 -34.15
CA ALA A 472 14.32 8.04 -35.35
C ALA A 472 14.48 9.44 -35.95
N LEU A 473 14.68 10.46 -35.12
CA LEU A 473 14.89 11.84 -35.56
C LEU A 473 16.35 12.12 -35.94
N HIS A 474 17.30 11.58 -35.19
CA HIS A 474 18.73 11.85 -35.34
C HIS A 474 19.35 10.96 -36.42
N ASN A 475 19.38 9.66 -36.21
CA ASN A 475 20.08 8.69 -37.07
C ASN A 475 19.22 7.44 -37.34
N PRO A 476 18.17 7.55 -38.19
CA PRO A 476 17.22 6.47 -38.43
C PRO A 476 17.84 5.23 -39.10
N ASN A 477 19.03 5.37 -39.71
CA ASN A 477 19.73 4.31 -40.42
C ASN A 477 20.54 3.39 -39.50
N SER A 478 20.66 3.72 -38.21
CA SER A 478 21.37 2.88 -37.23
C SER A 478 20.54 1.67 -36.81
N LEU A 479 20.44 0.69 -37.72
CA LEU A 479 19.64 -0.53 -37.54
C LEU A 479 20.10 -1.35 -36.32
N SER A 480 21.41 -1.48 -36.12
CA SER A 480 21.97 -2.26 -35.00
C SER A 480 21.59 -1.70 -33.63
N LEU A 481 21.64 -0.37 -33.46
CA LEU A 481 21.22 0.28 -32.23
C LEU A 481 19.71 0.16 -32.02
N LYS A 482 18.92 0.35 -33.09
CA LYS A 482 17.47 0.19 -33.05
C LYS A 482 17.07 -1.23 -32.64
N GLU A 483 17.67 -2.26 -33.24
CA GLU A 483 17.42 -3.67 -32.90
C GLU A 483 17.80 -3.99 -31.46
N LYS A 484 18.93 -3.46 -30.98
CA LYS A 484 19.35 -3.60 -29.57
C LYS A 484 18.31 -3.00 -28.62
N LEU A 485 17.88 -1.76 -28.85
CA LEU A 485 16.90 -1.09 -28.00
C LEU A 485 15.54 -1.81 -27.99
N LEU A 486 15.09 -2.31 -29.15
CA LEU A 486 13.86 -3.10 -29.27
C LEU A 486 13.97 -4.45 -28.54
N SER A 487 15.12 -5.12 -28.65
CA SER A 487 15.40 -6.35 -27.91
C SER A 487 15.40 -6.12 -26.40
N ASP A 488 16.00 -5.01 -25.94
CA ASP A 488 16.01 -4.63 -24.52
C ASP A 488 14.58 -4.38 -24.03
N ILE A 489 13.75 -3.63 -24.76
CA ILE A 489 12.35 -3.39 -24.40
C ILE A 489 11.55 -4.71 -24.32
N ARG A 490 11.79 -5.65 -25.25
CA ARG A 490 11.14 -6.97 -25.22
C ARG A 490 11.50 -7.73 -23.95
N SER A 491 12.79 -7.84 -23.65
CA SER A 491 13.28 -8.50 -22.43
C SER A 491 12.72 -7.86 -21.15
N LEU A 492 12.71 -6.52 -21.09
CA LEU A 492 12.13 -5.79 -19.95
C LEU A 492 10.61 -6.00 -19.83
N SER A 493 9.90 -6.16 -20.95
CA SER A 493 8.46 -6.45 -20.96
C SER A 493 8.18 -7.86 -20.42
N GLU A 494 8.98 -8.84 -20.80
CA GLU A 494 8.89 -10.21 -20.29
C GLU A 494 9.15 -10.25 -18.78
N ASP A 495 10.21 -9.56 -18.32
CA ASP A 495 10.54 -9.41 -16.91
C ASP A 495 9.38 -8.76 -16.12
N LEU A 496 8.84 -7.65 -16.60
CA LEU A 496 7.73 -6.96 -15.95
C LEU A 496 6.49 -7.88 -15.86
N ALA A 497 6.18 -8.59 -16.94
CA ALA A 497 5.06 -9.53 -16.97
C ALA A 497 5.25 -10.72 -16.01
N ALA A 498 6.49 -11.15 -15.77
CA ALA A 498 6.82 -12.20 -14.79
C ALA A 498 6.75 -11.71 -13.32
N ILE A 499 6.93 -10.40 -13.08
CA ILE A 499 6.85 -9.76 -11.75
C ILE A 499 5.40 -9.57 -11.29
N VAL A 500 4.53 -9.13 -12.19
CA VAL A 500 3.13 -8.74 -11.89
C VAL A 500 2.36 -9.80 -11.07
N PRO A 501 2.39 -11.10 -11.41
CA PRO A 501 1.61 -12.11 -10.68
C PRO A 501 2.01 -12.22 -9.20
N PHE A 502 3.30 -12.07 -8.89
CA PHE A 502 3.77 -12.15 -7.51
C PHE A 502 3.37 -10.91 -6.69
N ALA A 503 3.50 -9.72 -7.29
CA ALA A 503 3.04 -8.48 -6.68
C ALA A 503 1.53 -8.50 -6.39
N LEU A 504 0.74 -9.15 -7.26
CA LEU A 504 -0.70 -9.37 -7.11
C LEU A 504 -1.07 -10.58 -6.23
N GLN A 505 -0.11 -11.26 -5.60
CA GLN A 505 -0.33 -12.43 -4.75
C GLN A 505 -1.07 -13.59 -5.47
N ARG A 506 -0.87 -13.73 -6.78
CA ARG A 506 -1.49 -14.80 -7.60
C ARG A 506 -0.84 -16.15 -7.42
N PHE A 507 0.33 -16.20 -6.80
CA PHE A 507 0.97 -17.42 -6.37
C PHE A 507 1.77 -17.21 -5.08
N LYS A 508 2.09 -18.31 -4.39
CA LYS A 508 2.91 -18.31 -3.18
C LYS A 508 3.96 -19.41 -3.26
N LEU A 509 5.08 -19.20 -2.59
CA LEU A 509 6.13 -20.19 -2.44
C LEU A 509 5.78 -21.15 -1.30
N ILE A 510 5.86 -22.45 -1.54
CA ILE A 510 5.81 -23.46 -0.49
C ILE A 510 7.19 -23.51 0.15
N LYS A 511 7.27 -23.30 1.47
CA LYS A 511 8.47 -23.59 2.24
C LYS A 511 8.43 -25.07 2.61
N ASP A 512 9.22 -25.89 1.92
CA ASP A 512 9.39 -27.29 2.30
C ASP A 512 10.17 -27.37 3.62
N THR A 513 9.46 -27.55 4.73
CA THR A 513 10.07 -27.82 6.04
C THR A 513 10.57 -29.26 6.19
N SER A 514 10.45 -30.11 5.16
CA SER A 514 10.67 -31.57 5.27
C SER A 514 11.41 -32.25 4.12
N SER A 515 12.03 -31.52 3.17
CA SER A 515 12.75 -32.16 2.05
C SER A 515 14.27 -32.11 2.22
N SER A 516 14.90 -33.28 2.04
CA SER A 516 16.35 -33.45 1.89
C SER A 516 16.96 -32.54 0.81
N PRO A 517 18.28 -32.26 0.86
CA PRO A 517 18.93 -31.19 0.07
C PRO A 517 19.02 -31.41 -1.46
N SER A 518 18.40 -32.46 -2.00
CA SER A 518 18.66 -32.95 -3.36
C SER A 518 17.62 -32.57 -4.42
N SER A 519 16.74 -31.59 -4.17
CA SER A 519 15.83 -31.06 -5.20
C SER A 519 15.64 -29.54 -5.02
N PRO A 520 16.34 -28.69 -5.80
CA PRO A 520 16.32 -27.24 -5.61
C PRO A 520 15.14 -26.59 -6.36
N GLY A 521 13.92 -27.07 -6.13
CA GLY A 521 12.71 -26.49 -6.72
C GLY A 521 11.75 -26.08 -5.62
N SER A 522 11.74 -24.81 -5.21
CA SER A 522 10.65 -24.28 -4.39
C SER A 522 9.34 -24.46 -5.16
N SER A 523 8.45 -25.31 -4.67
CA SER A 523 7.17 -25.55 -5.32
C SER A 523 6.27 -24.30 -5.21
N VAL A 524 5.62 -23.94 -6.32
CA VAL A 524 4.72 -22.78 -6.41
C VAL A 524 3.27 -23.25 -6.25
N THR A 525 2.53 -22.62 -5.34
CA THR A 525 1.07 -22.80 -5.24
C THR A 525 0.34 -21.64 -5.88
N LEU A 526 -0.52 -21.93 -6.85
CA LEU A 526 -1.39 -20.93 -7.49
C LEU A 526 -2.54 -20.52 -6.57
N ASN A 527 -2.84 -19.22 -6.55
CA ASN A 527 -3.85 -18.60 -5.71
C ASN A 527 -4.95 -17.91 -6.55
N LEU A 528 -5.41 -18.59 -7.59
CA LEU A 528 -6.37 -18.05 -8.56
C LEU A 528 -7.76 -17.76 -7.96
N LYS A 529 -8.13 -18.46 -6.88
CA LYS A 529 -9.44 -18.32 -6.24
C LYS A 529 -9.51 -17.18 -5.21
N ALA A 530 -8.37 -16.69 -4.73
CA ALA A 530 -8.38 -15.60 -3.77
C ALA A 530 -8.59 -14.26 -4.47
N GLU A 531 -9.33 -13.37 -3.83
CA GLU A 531 -9.47 -12.00 -4.31
C GLU A 531 -8.11 -11.27 -4.31
N ILE A 532 -7.86 -10.46 -5.32
CA ILE A 532 -6.73 -9.50 -5.30
C ILE A 532 -7.16 -8.38 -4.38
N LYS A 533 -6.33 -8.06 -3.37
CA LYS A 533 -6.61 -6.93 -2.49
C LYS A 533 -6.28 -5.62 -3.22
N PRO A 534 -7.07 -4.54 -3.05
CA PRO A 534 -6.75 -3.25 -3.67
C PRO A 534 -5.35 -2.71 -3.33
N ILE A 535 -4.87 -2.98 -2.12
CA ILE A 535 -3.49 -2.65 -1.72
C ILE A 535 -2.43 -3.37 -2.56
N ASP A 536 -2.64 -4.63 -2.93
CA ASP A 536 -1.69 -5.40 -3.76
C ASP A 536 -1.77 -4.92 -5.21
N ALA A 537 -2.98 -4.62 -5.70
CA ALA A 537 -3.17 -4.02 -7.01
C ALA A 537 -2.44 -2.68 -7.16
N SER A 538 -2.46 -1.82 -6.13
CA SER A 538 -1.80 -0.50 -6.15
C SER A 538 -0.30 -0.56 -6.49
N LEU A 539 0.37 -1.66 -6.13
CA LEU A 539 1.80 -1.85 -6.34
C LEU A 539 2.19 -1.88 -7.83
N VAL A 540 1.30 -2.35 -8.70
CA VAL A 540 1.58 -2.58 -10.13
C VAL A 540 0.86 -1.62 -11.06
N ILE A 541 -0.07 -0.79 -10.57
CA ILE A 541 -0.81 0.16 -11.41
C ILE A 541 0.15 1.11 -12.16
N TRP A 542 1.12 1.70 -11.46
CA TRP A 542 2.07 2.63 -12.07
C TRP A 542 2.92 2.00 -13.18
N PRO A 543 3.65 0.88 -12.96
CA PRO A 543 4.47 0.29 -14.02
C PRO A 543 3.63 -0.23 -15.19
N LEU A 544 2.41 -0.72 -14.94
CA LEU A 544 1.47 -1.10 -16.01
C LEU A 544 0.97 0.12 -16.80
N THR A 545 0.74 1.26 -16.13
CA THR A 545 0.37 2.52 -16.79
C THR A 545 1.43 2.96 -17.78
N ILE A 546 2.71 2.91 -17.37
CA ILE A 546 3.82 3.21 -18.27
C ILE A 546 3.89 2.19 -19.41
N ALA A 547 4.02 0.90 -19.10
CA ALA A 547 4.25 -0.14 -20.11
C ALA A 547 3.11 -0.26 -21.14
N SER A 548 1.86 -0.04 -20.73
CA SER A 548 0.69 -0.06 -21.64
C SER A 548 0.64 1.15 -22.57
N GLY A 549 1.26 2.27 -22.21
CA GLY A 549 1.29 3.50 -23.02
C GLY A 549 2.45 3.58 -24.01
N LEU A 550 3.49 2.76 -23.86
CA LEU A 550 4.69 2.83 -24.71
C LEU A 550 4.41 2.41 -26.16
N GLU A 551 4.96 3.17 -27.11
CA GLU A 551 4.86 2.89 -28.55
C GLU A 551 5.57 1.58 -28.96
N TYR A 552 6.80 1.36 -28.49
CA TYR A 552 7.66 0.27 -28.98
C TYR A 552 7.53 -1.06 -28.23
N VAL A 553 6.54 -1.20 -27.34
CA VAL A 553 6.22 -2.48 -26.70
C VAL A 553 5.47 -3.36 -27.72
N GLY A 554 5.87 -4.64 -27.81
CA GLY A 554 5.23 -5.59 -28.73
C GLY A 554 3.72 -5.69 -28.51
N SER A 555 2.95 -5.86 -29.59
CA SER A 555 1.48 -5.79 -29.58
C SER A 555 0.84 -6.72 -28.56
N GLU A 556 1.31 -7.97 -28.42
CA GLU A 556 0.79 -8.94 -27.45
C GLU A 556 1.03 -8.52 -25.99
N HIS A 557 2.25 -8.10 -25.66
CA HIS A 557 2.59 -7.58 -24.33
C HIS A 557 1.78 -6.31 -24.02
N LYS A 558 1.69 -5.38 -24.97
CA LYS A 558 0.93 -4.13 -24.83
C LYS A 558 -0.54 -4.42 -24.57
N ALA A 559 -1.14 -5.33 -25.34
CA ALA A 559 -2.53 -5.75 -25.15
C ALA A 559 -2.75 -6.39 -23.77
N TRP A 560 -1.82 -7.25 -23.32
CA TRP A 560 -1.91 -7.86 -21.99
C TRP A 560 -1.78 -6.82 -20.87
N PHE A 561 -0.83 -5.88 -20.95
CA PHE A 561 -0.69 -4.80 -19.96
C PHE A 561 -1.94 -3.90 -19.92
N LYS A 562 -2.49 -3.53 -21.08
CA LYS A 562 -3.75 -2.77 -21.20
C LYS A 562 -4.91 -3.50 -20.51
N ALA A 563 -5.08 -4.79 -20.78
CA ALA A 563 -6.11 -5.63 -20.16
C ALA A 563 -5.92 -5.80 -18.63
N GLN A 564 -4.67 -5.99 -18.17
CA GLN A 564 -4.38 -6.02 -16.73
C GLN A 564 -4.75 -4.69 -16.06
N LEU A 565 -4.36 -3.58 -16.65
CA LEU A 565 -4.59 -2.26 -16.06
C LEU A 565 -6.08 -1.95 -15.95
N ALA A 566 -6.87 -2.24 -16.99
CA ALA A 566 -8.32 -2.06 -16.96
C ALA A 566 -8.99 -2.99 -15.94
N ARG A 567 -8.57 -4.26 -15.85
CA ARG A 567 -9.05 -5.20 -14.82
C ARG A 567 -8.75 -4.70 -13.41
N LEU A 568 -7.54 -4.19 -13.16
CA LEU A 568 -7.17 -3.62 -11.88
C LEU A 568 -7.94 -2.34 -11.60
N GLY A 569 -8.19 -1.50 -12.61
CA GLY A 569 -9.05 -0.31 -12.52
C GLY A 569 -10.45 -0.63 -11.99
N ARG A 570 -11.10 -1.64 -12.58
CA ARG A 570 -12.41 -2.16 -12.11
C ARG A 570 -12.34 -2.64 -10.66
N LEU A 571 -11.26 -3.34 -10.29
CA LEU A 571 -11.08 -3.91 -8.96
C LEU A 571 -10.87 -2.86 -7.88
N VAL A 572 -10.06 -1.84 -8.15
CA VAL A 572 -9.72 -0.78 -7.19
C VAL A 572 -10.68 0.42 -7.27
N GLY A 573 -11.61 0.43 -8.22
CA GLY A 573 -12.61 1.48 -8.40
C GLY A 573 -12.12 2.74 -9.10
N PHE A 574 -10.94 2.74 -9.74
CA PHE A 574 -10.47 3.85 -10.57
C PHE A 574 -11.02 3.72 -11.99
N GLY A 575 -12.17 4.36 -12.26
CA GLY A 575 -12.85 4.31 -13.56
C GLY A 575 -11.97 4.76 -14.74
N ILE A 576 -11.07 5.72 -14.53
CA ILE A 576 -10.16 6.19 -15.58
C ILE A 576 -9.24 5.08 -16.12
N LEU A 577 -8.80 4.15 -15.26
CA LEU A 577 -7.91 3.05 -15.68
C LEU A 577 -8.62 2.02 -16.56
N GLU A 578 -9.95 1.97 -16.52
CA GLU A 578 -10.74 1.08 -17.39
C GLU A 578 -10.65 1.49 -18.86
N THR A 579 -10.30 2.76 -19.14
CA THR A 579 -10.04 3.23 -20.50
C THR A 579 -8.78 2.64 -21.11
N ALA A 580 -7.95 1.95 -20.33
CA ALA A 580 -6.76 1.27 -20.83
C ALA A 580 -7.09 0.21 -21.87
N GLU A 581 -8.30 -0.34 -21.94
CA GLU A 581 -8.69 -1.28 -23.00
C GLU A 581 -9.11 -0.57 -24.31
N THR A 582 -9.20 0.76 -24.32
CA THR A 582 -9.68 1.56 -25.47
C THR A 582 -8.53 2.18 -26.26
N ASP A 583 -8.84 2.74 -27.43
CA ASP A 583 -7.91 3.53 -28.25
C ASP A 583 -7.67 4.94 -27.68
N GLN A 584 -8.45 5.35 -26.67
CA GLN A 584 -8.28 6.63 -26.00
C GLN A 584 -7.18 6.61 -24.95
N TRP A 585 -6.59 5.43 -24.66
CA TRP A 585 -5.56 5.28 -23.63
C TRP A 585 -4.33 6.14 -23.92
N LEU A 586 -3.60 6.48 -22.87
CA LEU A 586 -2.35 7.20 -22.91
C LEU A 586 -1.36 6.62 -23.93
N GLU A 587 -0.70 7.51 -24.68
CA GLU A 587 0.47 7.21 -25.50
C GLU A 587 1.71 7.95 -24.95
N LEU A 588 2.78 7.20 -24.71
CA LEU A 588 4.06 7.66 -24.14
C LEU A 588 5.22 7.45 -25.12
#